data_AF-A0A0D1ZMJ6-F1
#
_entry.id   AF-A0A0D1ZMJ6-F1
#
_cell.length_a   1.000
_cell.length_b   1.000
_cell.length_c   1.000
_cell.angle_alpha   90.00
_cell.angle_beta   90.00
_cell.angle_gamma   90.00
#
_symmetry.space_group_name_H-M   'P 1'
#
loop_
_entity.id
_entity.type
_entity.pdbx_description
1 polymer ?
#
loop_
_entity_poly.entity_id
_entity_poly.type
_entity_poly.pdbx_seq_one_letter_code
_entity_poly.pdbx_strand_id
1 'polypeptide(L)'
;MVRVPREIAGCVALPLTIPPRASYPKETRHYVYLRPHDPQIPDEDSPRSLFLVNVPVSSSLQSLRDLFTNQLNGGRIERVQFGEHGSSTSKAVSVNSRKRKRMTADELETGLASHSLPQVFDSEIHPTGSTAVVVFVDRSSMELALKAAKKAVKEGKVIKWESEGSGLGLTRYEHHKHLQYPSRKELLRSVNGFMTAYAQMEEARSKENARKRQLPDEDGFITVTRGSKGGARMEEAKELAEKAKEKTKGLENFYRFQMREKRKEEHNEMLKKFEDDKRKVNEMRQRRGKLQIKQGRALVRLGPGIKEYSAQDGIIQVPRYAVHEWQRVPHSEDGEDLVVQEWTIPEDGDKEAFFRMLNSFLTEQEPQKLYHVPKVVRWMVGRWVEQWVVMLQLFAIFQAWDNYPVFLGDDSGWIGWLTTHLVLGIASMAGLLIGVRGDYPEYTGEQSKSKEKSKSS
;
A
#
# COMPACT_ATOMS: atom_id res chain seq x y z
N MET A 1 0.78 -30.71 -46.29
CA MET A 1 0.74 -29.25 -46.06
C MET A 1 -0.70 -28.86 -45.73
N VAL A 2 -0.97 -28.42 -44.51
CA VAL A 2 -2.31 -27.95 -44.12
C VAL A 2 -2.61 -26.67 -44.90
N ARG A 3 -3.63 -26.68 -45.76
CA ARG A 3 -4.11 -25.46 -46.43
C ARG A 3 -4.80 -24.60 -45.38
N VAL A 4 -4.15 -23.53 -44.95
CA VAL A 4 -4.73 -22.59 -44.00
C VAL A 4 -5.92 -21.88 -44.69
N PRO A 5 -7.09 -21.82 -44.04
CA PRO A 5 -8.27 -21.16 -44.61
C PRO A 5 -7.99 -19.67 -44.82
N ARG A 6 -8.45 -19.14 -45.96
CA ARG A 6 -8.27 -17.73 -46.35
C ARG A 6 -9.15 -16.78 -45.53
N GLU A 7 -10.29 -17.27 -45.06
CA GLU A 7 -11.20 -16.55 -44.19
C GLU A 7 -11.60 -17.46 -43.01
N ILE A 8 -11.63 -16.89 -41.80
CA ILE A 8 -12.03 -17.57 -40.56
C ILE A 8 -13.02 -16.66 -39.83
N ALA A 9 -14.24 -17.14 -39.57
CA ALA A 9 -15.28 -16.41 -38.86
C ALA A 9 -15.53 -14.98 -39.41
N GLY A 10 -15.51 -14.82 -40.75
CA GLY A 10 -15.68 -13.53 -41.41
C GLY A 10 -14.44 -12.62 -41.42
N CYS A 11 -13.33 -13.05 -40.82
CA CYS A 11 -12.06 -12.35 -40.88
C CYS A 11 -11.17 -12.89 -42.01
N VAL A 12 -10.50 -12.00 -42.73
CA VAL A 12 -9.45 -12.36 -43.70
C VAL A 12 -8.18 -12.74 -42.95
N ALA A 13 -7.64 -13.93 -43.18
CA ALA A 13 -6.40 -14.38 -42.56
C ALA A 13 -5.19 -13.94 -43.41
N LEU A 14 -4.52 -12.85 -43.00
CA LEU A 14 -3.37 -12.30 -43.70
C LEU A 14 -2.07 -12.91 -43.15
N PRO A 15 -1.32 -13.68 -43.97
CA PRO A 15 -0.03 -14.22 -43.57
C PRO A 15 1.04 -13.13 -43.63
N LEU A 16 1.71 -12.91 -42.51
CA LEU A 16 2.90 -12.09 -42.37
C LEU A 16 4.11 -12.99 -42.19
N THR A 17 5.19 -12.67 -42.90
CA THR A 17 6.45 -13.41 -42.86
C THR A 17 7.44 -12.67 -41.98
N ILE A 18 7.81 -13.25 -40.86
CA ILE A 18 8.83 -12.71 -39.95
C ILE A 18 10.19 -13.29 -40.38
N PRO A 19 11.16 -12.45 -40.77
CA PRO A 19 12.46 -12.91 -41.21
C PRO A 19 13.25 -13.59 -40.07
N PRO A 20 14.16 -14.53 -40.39
CA PRO A 20 15.00 -15.16 -39.39
C PRO A 20 15.89 -14.12 -38.69
N ARG A 21 16.10 -14.30 -37.38
CA ARG A 21 16.98 -13.46 -36.55
C ARG A 21 18.06 -14.32 -35.90
N ALA A 22 19.13 -13.69 -35.41
CA ALA A 22 20.22 -14.40 -34.72
C ALA A 22 19.71 -15.26 -33.54
N SER A 23 18.70 -14.79 -32.81
CA SER A 23 18.08 -15.54 -31.70
C SER A 23 17.15 -16.67 -32.15
N TYR A 24 16.64 -16.60 -33.38
CA TYR A 24 15.75 -17.63 -33.94
C TYR A 24 15.93 -17.68 -35.48
N PRO A 25 16.82 -18.55 -35.99
CA PRO A 25 17.26 -18.53 -37.39
C PRO A 25 16.26 -19.18 -38.37
N LYS A 26 14.99 -19.31 -37.98
CA LYS A 26 13.94 -19.89 -38.83
C LYS A 26 12.95 -18.81 -39.22
N GLU A 27 12.60 -18.78 -40.49
CA GLU A 27 11.49 -17.97 -40.99
C GLU A 27 10.17 -18.44 -40.36
N THR A 28 9.36 -17.51 -39.90
CA THR A 28 8.07 -17.82 -39.25
C THR A 28 6.92 -17.08 -39.91
N ARG A 29 5.76 -17.72 -39.92
CA ARG A 29 4.52 -17.14 -40.43
C ARG A 29 3.63 -16.76 -39.27
N HIS A 30 3.27 -15.48 -39.20
CA HIS A 30 2.34 -14.93 -38.25
C HIS A 30 1.04 -14.56 -38.98
N TYR A 31 -0.11 -14.93 -38.43
CA TYR A 31 -1.40 -14.64 -39.06
C TYR A 31 -2.10 -13.52 -38.33
N VAL A 32 -2.44 -12.46 -39.07
CA VAL A 32 -3.28 -11.37 -38.59
C VAL A 32 -4.65 -11.49 -39.23
N TYR A 33 -5.69 -11.35 -38.42
CA TYR A 33 -7.06 -11.48 -38.90
C TYR A 33 -7.69 -10.10 -39.05
N LEU A 34 -8.21 -9.79 -40.25
CA LEU A 34 -8.78 -8.49 -40.57
C LEU A 34 -10.28 -8.59 -40.81
N ARG A 35 -11.05 -7.68 -40.23
CA ARG A 35 -12.46 -7.45 -40.58
C ARG A 35 -12.82 -5.96 -40.52
N PRO A 36 -13.87 -5.51 -41.22
CA PRO A 36 -14.44 -4.19 -40.96
C PRO A 36 -14.79 -4.02 -39.47
N HIS A 37 -14.50 -2.84 -38.92
CA HIS A 37 -14.84 -2.53 -37.54
C HIS A 37 -16.34 -2.24 -37.43
N ASP A 38 -17.04 -3.08 -36.68
CA ASP A 38 -18.49 -3.00 -36.47
C ASP A 38 -18.78 -3.23 -34.97
N PRO A 39 -18.63 -2.19 -34.12
CA PRO A 39 -18.95 -2.26 -32.71
C PRO A 39 -20.48 -2.21 -32.47
N GLN A 40 -20.94 -2.69 -31.32
CA GLN A 40 -22.38 -2.68 -30.98
C GLN A 40 -22.99 -1.27 -30.97
N ILE A 41 -22.19 -0.27 -30.61
CA ILE A 41 -22.54 1.14 -30.69
C ILE A 41 -21.59 1.76 -31.72
N PRO A 42 -22.09 2.11 -32.93
CA PRO A 42 -21.24 2.69 -33.97
C PRO A 42 -20.72 4.08 -33.58
N ASP A 43 -19.40 4.20 -33.51
CA ASP A 43 -18.71 5.49 -33.42
C ASP A 43 -18.59 6.15 -34.80
N GLU A 44 -18.34 7.47 -34.85
CA GLU A 44 -18.15 8.24 -36.10
C GLU A 44 -17.07 7.63 -37.03
N ASP A 45 -16.06 6.99 -36.44
CA ASP A 45 -14.93 6.39 -37.15
C ASP A 45 -15.17 4.94 -37.60
N SER A 46 -16.22 4.28 -37.11
CA SER A 46 -16.54 2.88 -37.46
C SER A 46 -16.55 2.58 -38.96
N PRO A 47 -17.22 3.37 -39.84
CA PRO A 47 -17.32 3.05 -41.26
C PRO A 47 -15.99 3.14 -42.02
N ARG A 48 -14.96 3.77 -41.46
CA ARG A 48 -13.62 3.92 -42.05
C ARG A 48 -12.54 3.15 -41.28
N SER A 49 -12.93 2.20 -40.44
CA SER A 49 -12.02 1.49 -39.55
C SER A 49 -11.94 -0.01 -39.83
N LEU A 50 -10.76 -0.60 -39.66
CA LEU A 50 -10.55 -2.04 -39.64
C LEU A 50 -10.25 -2.54 -38.24
N PHE A 51 -10.85 -3.67 -37.88
CA PHE A 51 -10.53 -4.42 -36.69
C PHE A 51 -9.55 -5.53 -37.03
N LEU A 52 -8.42 -5.53 -36.31
CA LEU A 52 -7.33 -6.48 -36.42
C LEU A 52 -7.29 -7.35 -35.17
N VAL A 53 -7.06 -8.65 -35.35
CA VAL A 53 -6.87 -9.60 -34.25
C VAL A 53 -5.54 -10.32 -34.43
N ASN A 54 -4.90 -10.62 -33.30
CA ASN A 54 -3.60 -11.25 -33.22
C ASN A 54 -2.52 -10.39 -33.90
N VAL A 55 -2.46 -9.12 -33.50
CA VAL A 55 -1.47 -8.16 -34.00
C VAL A 55 -0.07 -8.57 -33.48
N PRO A 56 1.01 -8.45 -34.28
CA PRO A 56 2.37 -8.75 -33.82
C PRO A 56 2.78 -7.99 -32.56
N VAL A 57 3.65 -8.60 -31.76
CA VAL A 57 4.10 -8.08 -30.44
C VAL A 57 4.70 -6.67 -30.52
N SER A 58 5.43 -6.38 -31.60
CA SER A 58 6.13 -5.13 -31.81
C SER A 58 5.43 -4.20 -32.79
N SER A 59 4.11 -4.35 -32.93
CA SER A 59 3.34 -3.50 -33.83
C SER A 59 3.32 -2.06 -33.35
N SER A 60 3.78 -1.18 -34.23
CA SER A 60 3.69 0.26 -34.09
C SER A 60 2.81 0.85 -35.21
N LEU A 61 2.39 2.09 -35.03
CA LEU A 61 1.70 2.83 -36.08
C LEU A 61 2.52 2.92 -37.38
N GLN A 62 3.85 3.01 -37.29
CA GLN A 62 4.71 3.02 -38.47
C GLN A 62 4.72 1.65 -39.18
N SER A 63 4.76 0.54 -38.44
CA SER A 63 4.72 -0.80 -39.03
C SER A 63 3.41 -1.09 -39.75
N LEU A 64 2.28 -0.62 -39.21
CA LEU A 64 0.98 -0.76 -39.85
C LEU A 64 0.84 0.15 -41.07
N ARG A 65 1.42 1.36 -41.02
CA ARG A 65 1.51 2.23 -42.21
C ARG A 65 2.31 1.59 -43.32
N ASP A 66 3.45 0.98 -43.01
CA ASP A 66 4.25 0.24 -44.00
C ASP A 66 3.46 -0.93 -44.60
N LEU A 67 2.82 -1.74 -43.76
CA LEU A 67 1.98 -2.87 -44.20
C LEU A 67 0.88 -2.43 -45.17
N PHE A 68 0.02 -1.50 -44.76
CA PHE A 68 -1.15 -1.13 -45.55
C PHE A 68 -0.82 -0.19 -46.70
N THR A 69 0.12 0.74 -46.54
CA THR A 69 0.43 1.75 -47.57
C THR A 69 1.47 1.23 -48.56
N ASN A 70 2.59 0.70 -48.08
CA ASN A 70 3.73 0.35 -48.93
C ASN A 70 3.61 -1.08 -49.46
N GLN A 71 3.34 -2.06 -48.58
CA GLN A 71 3.36 -3.47 -48.99
C GLN A 71 2.05 -3.92 -49.66
N LEU A 72 0.91 -3.47 -49.17
CA LEU A 72 -0.40 -3.83 -49.74
C LEU A 72 -0.88 -2.85 -50.83
N ASN A 73 -0.26 -1.67 -50.96
CA ASN A 73 -0.76 -0.58 -51.81
C ASN A 73 -2.24 -0.26 -51.53
N GLY A 74 -2.63 -0.31 -50.26
CA GLY A 74 -3.95 0.03 -49.76
C GLY A 74 -4.11 1.53 -49.47
N GLY A 75 -5.01 1.84 -48.55
CA GLY A 75 -5.34 3.20 -48.16
C GLY A 75 -4.43 3.81 -47.08
N ARG A 76 -4.50 5.13 -46.92
CA ARG A 76 -3.73 5.87 -45.91
C ARG A 76 -4.37 5.76 -44.52
N ILE A 77 -3.53 5.54 -43.51
CA ILE A 77 -3.92 5.45 -42.10
C ILE A 77 -3.81 6.81 -41.42
N GLU A 78 -4.88 7.22 -40.73
CA GLU A 78 -4.86 8.41 -39.87
C GLU A 78 -4.23 8.07 -38.52
N ARG A 79 -4.83 7.12 -37.80
CA ARG A 79 -4.45 6.73 -36.44
C ARG A 79 -4.73 5.25 -36.18
N VAL A 80 -4.06 4.70 -35.17
CA VAL A 80 -4.24 3.31 -34.73
C VAL A 80 -4.54 3.33 -33.23
N GLN A 81 -5.55 2.58 -32.82
CA GLN A 81 -5.85 2.29 -31.42
C GLN A 81 -5.53 0.82 -31.16
N PHE A 82 -4.63 0.54 -30.25
CA PHE A 82 -4.38 -0.83 -29.80
C PHE A 82 -5.35 -1.17 -28.67
N GLY A 83 -5.83 -2.41 -28.64
CA GLY A 83 -6.73 -2.90 -27.59
C GLY A 83 -5.97 -3.01 -26.27
N GLU A 84 -6.48 -2.34 -25.24
CA GLU A 84 -5.86 -2.31 -23.92
C GLU A 84 -5.81 -3.73 -23.30
N HIS A 85 -4.61 -4.19 -22.96
CA HIS A 85 -4.40 -5.24 -21.95
C HIS A 85 -3.58 -4.61 -20.82
N GLY A 86 -4.28 -3.88 -19.94
CA GLY A 86 -3.69 -3.21 -18.79
C GLY A 86 -3.02 -1.88 -19.14
N SER A 87 -3.57 -0.79 -18.58
CA SER A 87 -3.00 0.56 -18.56
C SER A 87 -2.97 1.32 -19.89
N SER A 88 -4.08 1.94 -20.28
CA SER A 88 -4.24 3.40 -20.20
C SER A 88 -5.43 3.84 -21.05
N THR A 89 -6.51 4.23 -20.37
CA THR A 89 -7.66 4.93 -20.98
C THR A 89 -7.21 6.25 -21.56
N SER A 90 -6.66 6.20 -22.78
CA SER A 90 -6.47 7.34 -23.65
C SER A 90 -7.50 7.25 -24.77
N LYS A 91 -8.76 7.52 -24.40
CA LYS A 91 -9.74 7.96 -25.40
C LYS A 91 -9.19 9.27 -25.98
N ALA A 92 -8.48 9.17 -27.09
CA ALA A 92 -8.08 10.31 -27.90
C ALA A 92 -9.35 10.97 -28.42
N VAL A 93 -9.87 11.94 -27.68
CA VAL A 93 -10.96 12.79 -28.14
C VAL A 93 -10.35 13.79 -29.12
N SER A 94 -10.79 13.66 -30.37
CA SER A 94 -10.60 14.65 -31.42
C SER A 94 -11.09 16.02 -30.92
N VAL A 95 -10.14 16.94 -30.65
CA VAL A 95 -10.46 18.32 -30.36
C VAL A 95 -10.79 19.01 -31.68
N ASN A 96 -12.04 18.88 -32.11
CA ASN A 96 -12.55 19.70 -33.20
C ASN A 96 -12.55 21.17 -32.74
N SER A 97 -11.71 21.96 -33.38
CA SER A 97 -11.51 23.39 -33.14
C SER A 97 -12.77 24.20 -33.46
N ARG A 98 -13.75 24.23 -32.55
CA ARG A 98 -14.88 25.15 -32.61
C ARG A 98 -14.60 26.36 -31.72
N LYS A 99 -14.27 27.46 -32.41
CA LYS A 99 -14.08 28.83 -31.89
C LYS A 99 -15.07 29.17 -30.75
N ARG A 100 -14.50 29.58 -29.60
CA ARG A 100 -15.07 30.47 -28.57
C ARG A 100 -16.48 30.10 -28.08
N LYS A 101 -16.73 28.84 -27.72
CA LYS A 101 -17.84 28.51 -26.80
C LYS A 101 -17.25 28.26 -25.41
N ARG A 102 -17.91 28.80 -24.38
CA ARG A 102 -17.54 28.56 -22.98
C ARG A 102 -17.62 27.05 -22.73
N MET A 103 -16.49 26.42 -22.43
CA MET A 103 -16.42 24.98 -22.20
C MET A 103 -17.23 24.60 -20.95
N THR A 104 -17.98 23.51 -21.03
CA THR A 104 -18.73 22.95 -19.90
C THR A 104 -17.79 22.22 -18.94
N ALA A 105 -18.21 21.98 -17.70
CA ALA A 105 -17.39 21.24 -16.73
C ALA A 105 -17.02 19.83 -17.25
N ASP A 106 -17.95 19.14 -17.92
CA ASP A 106 -17.76 17.79 -18.45
C ASP A 106 -16.79 17.73 -19.64
N GLU A 107 -16.79 18.77 -20.49
CA GLU A 107 -15.80 18.92 -21.57
C GLU A 107 -14.38 19.14 -21.02
N LEU A 108 -14.26 19.92 -19.93
CA LEU A 108 -12.97 20.16 -19.25
C LEU A 108 -12.47 18.89 -18.55
N GLU A 109 -13.38 18.12 -17.93
CA GLU A 109 -13.07 16.81 -17.33
C GLU A 109 -12.57 15.81 -18.36
N THR A 110 -13.17 15.78 -19.55
CA THR A 110 -12.69 14.94 -20.66
C THR A 110 -11.32 15.41 -21.15
N GLY A 111 -11.08 16.73 -21.20
CA GLY A 111 -9.80 17.33 -21.53
C GLY A 111 -8.69 17.04 -20.51
N LEU A 112 -9.02 16.79 -19.24
CA LEU A 112 -8.05 16.41 -18.21
C LEU A 112 -7.37 15.07 -18.53
N ALA A 113 -8.08 14.12 -19.12
CA ALA A 113 -7.51 12.84 -19.55
C ALA A 113 -6.42 12.98 -20.63
N SER A 114 -6.37 14.11 -21.34
CA SER A 114 -5.27 14.39 -22.30
C SER A 114 -3.96 14.76 -21.61
N HIS A 115 -4.00 15.20 -20.35
CA HIS A 115 -2.82 15.57 -19.57
C HIS A 115 -2.34 14.36 -18.77
N SER A 116 -1.45 13.57 -19.38
CA SER A 116 -0.80 12.43 -18.74
C SER A 116 0.66 12.74 -18.37
N LEU A 117 1.20 11.97 -17.44
CA LEU A 117 2.63 11.97 -17.16
C LEU A 117 3.40 11.45 -18.38
N PRO A 118 4.67 11.87 -18.57
CA PRO A 118 5.50 11.33 -19.63
C PRO A 118 5.54 9.80 -19.59
N GLN A 119 5.32 9.16 -20.73
CA GLN A 119 5.40 7.70 -20.83
C GLN A 119 6.85 7.24 -20.66
N VAL A 120 7.03 6.11 -19.97
CA VAL A 120 8.36 5.58 -19.65
C VAL A 120 8.87 4.62 -20.73
N PHE A 121 8.04 4.29 -21.72
CA PHE A 121 8.42 3.47 -22.87
C PHE A 121 8.02 4.19 -24.15
N ASP A 122 8.93 4.22 -25.14
CA ASP A 122 8.66 4.81 -26.46
C ASP A 122 7.62 4.05 -27.28
N SER A 123 7.48 2.75 -27.00
CA SER A 123 6.56 1.85 -27.71
C SER A 123 5.98 0.78 -26.78
N GLU A 124 4.70 0.53 -26.93
CA GLU A 124 4.01 -0.56 -26.24
C GLU A 124 4.40 -1.92 -26.85
N ILE A 125 4.37 -2.96 -26.03
CA ILE A 125 4.49 -4.35 -26.48
C ILE A 125 3.13 -5.00 -26.29
N HIS A 126 2.67 -5.69 -27.33
CA HIS A 126 1.38 -6.34 -27.33
C HIS A 126 1.52 -7.83 -27.00
N PRO A 127 0.72 -8.37 -26.06
CA PRO A 127 0.65 -9.81 -25.86
C PRO A 127 0.07 -10.55 -27.08
N THR A 128 0.22 -11.86 -27.09
CA THR A 128 -0.40 -12.70 -28.13
C THR A 128 -1.93 -12.59 -28.09
N GLY A 129 -2.57 -12.49 -29.24
CA GLY A 129 -4.02 -12.31 -29.32
C GLY A 129 -4.50 -10.86 -29.15
N SER A 130 -3.59 -9.89 -29.00
CA SER A 130 -3.97 -8.48 -28.97
C SER A 130 -4.71 -8.04 -30.23
N THR A 131 -5.61 -7.08 -30.03
CA THR A 131 -6.46 -6.49 -31.07
C THR A 131 -6.03 -5.07 -31.38
N ALA A 132 -6.34 -4.57 -32.58
CA ALA A 132 -6.17 -3.16 -32.90
C ALA A 132 -7.30 -2.66 -33.80
N VAL A 133 -7.64 -1.38 -33.66
CA VAL A 133 -8.54 -0.65 -34.56
C VAL A 133 -7.70 0.33 -35.37
N VAL A 134 -7.63 0.12 -36.68
CA VAL A 134 -6.93 1.00 -37.61
C VAL A 134 -7.94 1.90 -38.29
N VAL A 135 -7.82 3.22 -38.06
CA VAL A 135 -8.69 4.24 -38.62
C VAL A 135 -8.04 4.82 -39.86
N PHE A 136 -8.70 4.68 -41.00
CA PHE A 136 -8.25 5.23 -42.28
C PHE A 136 -8.75 6.65 -42.47
N VAL A 137 -8.09 7.41 -43.35
CA VAL A 137 -8.48 8.80 -43.66
C VAL A 137 -9.93 8.87 -44.14
N ASP A 138 -10.33 7.94 -45.00
CA ASP A 138 -11.68 7.85 -45.57
C ASP A 138 -12.14 6.39 -45.71
N ARG A 139 -13.45 6.20 -45.89
CA ARG A 139 -14.04 4.87 -46.09
C ARG A 139 -13.48 4.17 -47.32
N SER A 140 -13.21 4.90 -48.39
CA SER A 140 -12.59 4.37 -49.62
C SER A 140 -11.20 3.79 -49.36
N SER A 141 -10.34 4.47 -48.59
CA SER A 141 -9.04 3.93 -48.18
C SER A 141 -9.16 2.61 -47.42
N MET A 142 -10.12 2.51 -46.50
CA MET A 142 -10.37 1.28 -45.74
C MET A 142 -10.79 0.13 -46.67
N GLU A 143 -11.75 0.37 -47.56
CA GLU A 143 -12.24 -0.63 -48.51
C GLU A 143 -11.14 -1.08 -49.48
N LEU A 144 -10.28 -0.15 -49.94
CA LEU A 144 -9.12 -0.46 -50.76
C LEU A 144 -8.10 -1.33 -50.00
N ALA A 145 -7.80 -1.00 -48.75
CA ALA A 145 -6.91 -1.81 -47.91
C ALA A 145 -7.44 -3.23 -47.70
N LEU A 146 -8.75 -3.39 -47.44
CA LEU A 146 -9.38 -4.69 -47.27
C LEU A 146 -9.35 -5.51 -48.58
N LYS A 147 -9.66 -4.88 -49.71
CA LYS A 147 -9.59 -5.52 -51.05
C LYS A 147 -8.16 -5.94 -51.39
N ALA A 148 -7.18 -5.08 -51.10
CA ALA A 148 -5.76 -5.36 -51.31
C ALA A 148 -5.29 -6.54 -50.43
N ALA A 149 -5.70 -6.60 -49.16
CA ALA A 149 -5.41 -7.72 -48.28
C ALA A 149 -6.01 -9.05 -48.80
N LYS A 150 -7.28 -9.04 -49.23
CA LYS A 150 -7.92 -10.21 -49.85
C LYS A 150 -7.19 -10.66 -51.13
N LYS A 151 -6.77 -9.71 -51.96
CA LYS A 151 -6.00 -9.97 -53.19
C LYS A 151 -4.65 -10.59 -52.86
N ALA A 152 -3.91 -10.04 -51.90
CA ALA A 152 -2.62 -10.55 -51.47
C ALA A 152 -2.70 -12.00 -50.95
N VAL A 153 -3.75 -12.34 -50.17
CA VAL A 153 -4.01 -13.72 -49.71
C VAL A 153 -4.35 -14.65 -50.87
N LYS A 154 -5.11 -14.17 -51.87
CA LYS A 154 -5.47 -14.97 -53.05
C LYS A 154 -4.25 -15.28 -53.92
N GLU A 155 -3.37 -14.30 -54.09
CA GLU A 155 -2.14 -14.39 -54.90
C GLU A 155 -0.99 -15.05 -54.15
N GLY A 156 -1.09 -15.22 -52.82
CA GLY A 156 -0.01 -15.77 -52.01
C GLY A 156 1.20 -14.84 -51.92
N LYS A 157 0.97 -13.53 -51.98
CA LYS A 157 2.04 -12.52 -51.89
C LYS A 157 2.77 -12.67 -50.55
N VAL A 158 4.10 -12.74 -50.60
CA VAL A 158 4.94 -12.76 -49.40
C VAL A 158 5.02 -11.34 -48.84
N ILE A 159 4.41 -11.13 -47.67
CA ILE A 159 4.40 -9.86 -46.94
C ILE A 159 5.41 -9.98 -45.81
N LYS A 160 6.43 -9.13 -45.79
CA LYS A 160 7.51 -9.20 -44.80
C LYS A 160 7.19 -8.29 -43.63
N TRP A 161 7.15 -8.83 -42.42
CA TRP A 161 6.95 -8.02 -41.22
C TRP A 161 8.31 -7.69 -40.59
N GLU A 162 8.82 -6.52 -40.94
CA GLU A 162 10.05 -5.99 -40.36
C GLU A 162 9.75 -4.93 -39.32
N SER A 163 10.27 -5.17 -38.12
CA SER A 163 10.25 -4.21 -37.03
C SER A 163 11.57 -3.42 -37.04
N GLU A 164 11.98 -2.95 -38.22
CA GLU A 164 13.17 -2.12 -38.38
C GLU A 164 12.99 -0.81 -37.59
N GLY A 165 13.98 -0.45 -36.78
CA GLY A 165 13.94 0.75 -35.93
C GLY A 165 13.12 0.64 -34.65
N SER A 166 12.58 -0.55 -34.30
CA SER A 166 11.71 -0.72 -33.13
C SER A 166 12.39 -0.58 -31.76
N GLY A 167 13.69 -0.28 -31.70
CA GLY A 167 14.42 -0.06 -30.45
C GLY A 167 14.13 -1.14 -29.42
N LEU A 168 14.05 -2.41 -29.83
CA LEU A 168 13.74 -3.54 -28.96
C LEU A 168 15.01 -4.12 -28.33
N GLY A 169 14.86 -4.90 -27.25
CA GLY A 169 15.99 -5.51 -26.56
C GLY A 169 16.73 -4.51 -25.69
N LEU A 170 18.06 -4.47 -25.76
CA LEU A 170 18.89 -3.61 -24.91
C LEU A 170 18.57 -2.12 -25.09
N THR A 171 18.45 -1.66 -26.34
CA THR A 171 18.14 -0.26 -26.67
C THR A 171 16.82 0.20 -26.05
N ARG A 172 15.82 -0.68 -25.98
CA ARG A 172 14.53 -0.42 -25.30
C ARG A 172 14.74 -0.06 -23.83
N TYR A 173 15.56 -0.85 -23.14
CA TYR A 173 15.79 -0.70 -21.71
C TYR A 173 16.72 0.47 -21.40
N GLU A 174 17.66 0.78 -22.28
CA GLU A 174 18.47 2.00 -22.20
C GLU A 174 17.61 3.25 -22.34
N HIS A 175 16.72 3.28 -23.33
CA HIS A 175 15.75 4.36 -23.51
C HIS A 175 14.80 4.44 -22.31
N HIS A 176 14.26 3.32 -21.85
CA HIS A 176 13.40 3.27 -20.66
C HIS A 176 14.08 3.87 -19.44
N LYS A 177 15.35 3.52 -19.19
CA LYS A 177 16.13 4.09 -18.09
C LYS A 177 16.31 5.60 -18.23
N HIS A 178 16.52 6.09 -19.45
CA HIS A 178 16.59 7.53 -19.71
C HIS A 178 15.24 8.22 -19.47
N LEU A 179 14.13 7.61 -19.91
CA LEU A 179 12.77 8.13 -19.75
C LEU A 179 12.23 8.03 -18.31
N GLN A 180 12.75 7.10 -17.51
CA GLN A 180 12.41 6.96 -16.08
C GLN A 180 12.79 8.20 -15.28
N TYR A 181 13.80 8.95 -15.74
CA TYR A 181 14.27 10.18 -15.12
C TYR A 181 14.10 11.36 -16.09
N PRO A 182 12.85 11.77 -16.37
CA PRO A 182 12.59 12.88 -17.29
C PRO A 182 13.14 14.18 -16.72
N SER A 183 13.37 15.17 -17.59
CA SER A 183 13.86 16.47 -17.13
C SER A 183 12.83 17.13 -16.20
N ARG A 184 13.31 17.85 -15.17
CA ARG A 184 12.44 18.61 -14.27
C ARG A 184 11.49 19.55 -15.01
N LYS A 185 11.94 20.10 -16.15
CA LYS A 185 11.17 21.02 -16.99
C LYS A 185 9.95 20.34 -17.63
N GLU A 186 10.10 19.11 -18.11
CA GLU A 186 9.01 18.35 -18.72
C GLU A 186 7.98 17.90 -17.70
N LEU A 187 8.45 17.39 -16.55
CA LEU A 187 7.57 16.98 -15.46
C LEU A 187 6.74 18.16 -14.95
N LEU A 188 7.39 19.31 -14.67
CA LEU A 188 6.68 20.52 -14.26
C LEU A 188 5.68 21.00 -15.30
N ARG A 189 6.01 20.91 -16.60
CA ARG A 189 5.08 21.28 -17.67
C ARG A 189 3.82 20.40 -17.64
N SER A 190 3.98 19.08 -17.54
CA SER A 190 2.85 18.14 -17.47
C SER A 190 1.99 18.39 -16.23
N VAL A 191 2.62 18.48 -15.04
CA VAL A 191 1.92 18.70 -13.77
C VAL A 191 1.23 20.07 -13.74
N ASN A 192 1.93 21.15 -14.12
CA ASN A 192 1.33 22.48 -14.12
C ASN A 192 0.17 22.57 -15.14
N GLY A 193 0.30 21.92 -16.29
CA GLY A 193 -0.79 21.82 -17.28
C GLY A 193 -2.02 21.13 -16.69
N PHE A 194 -1.82 19.95 -16.08
CA PHE A 194 -2.90 19.22 -15.40
C PHE A 194 -3.54 20.05 -14.27
N MET A 195 -2.75 20.64 -13.38
CA MET A 195 -3.25 21.43 -12.25
C MET A 195 -4.01 22.67 -12.71
N THR A 196 -3.57 23.31 -13.79
CA THR A 196 -4.26 24.47 -14.38
C THR A 196 -5.59 24.06 -14.99
N ALA A 197 -5.62 22.97 -15.77
CA ALA A 197 -6.86 22.43 -16.34
C ALA A 197 -7.83 21.98 -15.24
N TYR A 198 -7.32 21.37 -14.17
CA TYR A 198 -8.10 20.93 -13.01
C TYR A 198 -8.74 22.10 -12.28
N ALA A 199 -7.96 23.16 -12.00
CA ALA A 199 -8.50 24.37 -11.37
C ALA A 199 -9.59 25.04 -12.22
N GLN A 200 -9.43 25.05 -13.54
CA GLN A 200 -10.46 25.55 -14.48
C GLN A 200 -11.73 24.69 -14.44
N MET A 201 -11.59 23.37 -14.40
CA MET A 201 -12.72 22.44 -14.25
C MET A 201 -13.45 22.65 -12.92
N GLU A 202 -12.72 22.77 -11.82
CA GLU A 202 -13.30 23.00 -10.49
C GLU A 202 -14.06 24.33 -10.43
N GLU A 203 -13.49 25.40 -11.00
CA GLU A 203 -14.13 26.71 -11.07
C GLU A 203 -15.39 26.67 -11.96
N ALA A 204 -15.34 25.96 -13.10
CA ALA A 204 -16.49 25.77 -13.98
C ALA A 204 -17.63 25.02 -13.25
N ARG A 205 -17.31 23.91 -12.58
CA ARG A 205 -18.27 23.11 -11.80
C ARG A 205 -18.85 23.93 -10.63
N SER A 206 -18.04 24.73 -9.95
CA SER A 206 -18.47 25.64 -8.90
C SER A 206 -19.46 26.70 -9.42
N LYS A 207 -19.16 27.31 -10.58
CA LYS A 207 -20.06 28.28 -11.24
C LYS A 207 -21.36 27.65 -11.72
N GLU A 208 -21.33 26.43 -12.25
CA GLU A 208 -22.53 25.69 -12.63
C GLU A 208 -23.40 25.36 -11.42
N ASN A 209 -22.81 24.91 -10.32
CA ASN A 209 -23.54 24.68 -9.08
C ASN A 209 -24.12 25.97 -8.49
N ALA A 210 -23.38 27.09 -8.55
CA ALA A 210 -23.90 28.40 -8.12
C ALA A 210 -25.08 28.86 -8.99
N ARG A 211 -25.05 28.61 -10.30
CA ARG A 211 -26.18 28.89 -11.20
C ARG A 211 -27.39 27.99 -10.90
N LYS A 212 -27.16 26.69 -10.69
CA LYS A 212 -28.22 25.76 -10.29
C LYS A 212 -28.89 26.17 -8.97
N ARG A 213 -28.12 26.70 -8.02
CA ARG A 213 -28.66 27.27 -6.76
C ARG A 213 -29.52 28.53 -6.96
N GLN A 214 -29.35 29.26 -8.06
CA GLN A 214 -30.09 30.51 -8.33
C GLN A 214 -31.34 30.29 -9.18
N LEU A 215 -31.46 29.15 -9.86
CA LEU A 215 -32.64 28.79 -10.64
C LEU A 215 -33.77 28.38 -9.68
N PRO A 216 -34.95 29.02 -9.74
CA PRO A 216 -36.13 28.55 -9.01
C PRO A 216 -36.58 27.19 -9.54
N ASP A 217 -37.07 26.34 -8.65
CA ASP A 217 -37.68 25.05 -9.02
C ASP A 217 -39.05 25.27 -9.74
N GLU A 218 -39.68 24.20 -10.23
CA GLU A 218 -40.96 24.26 -10.97
C GLU A 218 -42.11 24.93 -10.17
N ASP A 219 -42.01 24.91 -8.84
CA ASP A 219 -42.94 25.57 -7.91
C ASP A 219 -42.52 27.01 -7.53
N GLY A 220 -41.45 27.55 -8.13
CA GLY A 220 -40.97 28.94 -7.92
C GLY A 220 -40.16 29.18 -6.64
N PHE A 221 -39.79 28.13 -5.90
CA PHE A 221 -38.96 28.24 -4.70
C PHE A 221 -37.46 28.16 -5.03
N ILE A 222 -36.66 28.98 -4.33
CA ILE A 222 -35.19 28.95 -4.43
C ILE A 222 -34.64 28.19 -3.22
N THR A 223 -33.94 27.08 -3.45
CA THR A 223 -33.37 26.27 -2.38
C THR A 223 -32.17 26.99 -1.72
N VAL A 224 -32.36 27.50 -0.50
CA VAL A 224 -31.30 28.14 0.30
C VAL A 224 -30.35 27.08 0.86
N THR A 225 -29.31 26.73 0.09
CA THR A 225 -28.20 25.91 0.60
C THR A 225 -27.08 26.82 1.09
N ARG A 226 -26.52 26.53 2.28
CA ARG A 226 -25.32 27.23 2.76
C ARG A 226 -24.20 26.97 1.75
N GLY A 227 -23.59 28.05 1.26
CA GLY A 227 -22.55 28.01 0.24
C GLY A 227 -21.25 27.39 0.76
N SER A 228 -21.22 26.08 0.96
CA SER A 228 -19.97 25.36 1.14
C SER A 228 -19.24 25.33 -0.21
N LYS A 229 -17.99 25.82 -0.23
CA LYS A 229 -17.05 25.69 -1.34
C LYS A 229 -16.57 24.24 -1.36
N GLY A 230 -17.25 23.41 -2.13
CA GLY A 230 -16.92 21.99 -2.30
C GLY A 230 -18.19 21.21 -2.55
N GLY A 231 -18.16 20.27 -3.51
CA GLY A 231 -19.27 19.37 -3.74
C GLY A 231 -19.72 18.76 -2.41
N ALA A 232 -21.02 18.80 -2.13
CA ALA A 232 -21.58 18.33 -0.87
C ALA A 232 -21.01 16.95 -0.55
N ARG A 233 -20.18 16.85 0.49
CA ARG A 233 -19.73 15.56 1.01
C ARG A 233 -20.99 14.83 1.41
N MET A 234 -21.18 13.63 0.89
CA MET A 234 -22.33 12.76 1.19
C MET A 234 -22.53 12.57 2.71
N GLU A 235 -21.48 12.77 3.51
CA GLU A 235 -21.54 12.83 4.97
C GLU A 235 -22.27 14.05 5.54
N GLU A 236 -22.08 15.26 5.01
CA GLU A 236 -22.80 16.44 5.50
C GLU A 236 -24.31 16.33 5.23
N ALA A 237 -24.69 15.69 4.12
CA ALA A 237 -26.10 15.39 3.82
C ALA A 237 -26.69 14.38 4.80
N LYS A 238 -25.90 13.38 5.23
CA LYS A 238 -26.31 12.41 6.26
C LYS A 238 -26.46 13.09 7.62
N GLU A 239 -25.51 13.94 8.01
CA GLU A 239 -25.60 14.69 9.28
C GLU A 239 -26.79 15.65 9.32
N LEU A 240 -27.10 16.33 8.21
CA LEU A 240 -28.26 17.21 8.13
C LEU A 240 -29.57 16.42 8.20
N ALA A 241 -29.61 15.23 7.59
CA ALA A 241 -30.74 14.32 7.71
C ALA A 241 -30.91 13.77 9.13
N GLU A 242 -29.81 13.45 9.83
CA GLU A 242 -29.84 13.05 11.24
C GLU A 242 -30.35 14.19 12.13
N LYS A 243 -29.85 15.41 11.94
CA LYS A 243 -30.33 16.60 12.68
C LYS A 243 -31.79 16.95 12.36
N ALA A 244 -32.27 16.66 11.16
CA ALA A 244 -33.69 16.81 10.81
C ALA A 244 -34.56 15.71 11.45
N LYS A 245 -34.04 14.49 11.57
CA LYS A 245 -34.67 13.38 12.31
C LYS A 245 -34.72 13.65 13.81
N GLU A 246 -33.71 14.30 14.38
CA GLU A 246 -33.71 14.71 15.79
C GLU A 246 -34.76 15.79 16.07
N LYS A 247 -34.94 16.74 15.15
CA LYS A 247 -35.95 17.82 15.29
C LYS A 247 -37.39 17.36 15.06
N THR A 248 -37.59 16.23 14.35
CA THR A 248 -38.92 15.63 14.14
C THR A 248 -39.34 14.66 15.26
N LYS A 249 -38.43 14.30 16.17
CA LYS A 249 -38.81 13.70 17.46
C LYS A 249 -39.46 14.81 18.30
N GLY A 250 -40.79 14.75 18.41
CA GLY A 250 -41.61 15.77 19.08
C GLY A 250 -41.21 15.98 20.54
N LEU A 251 -41.75 17.03 21.18
CA LEU A 251 -41.46 17.36 22.58
C LEU A 251 -41.82 16.19 23.51
N GLU A 252 -40.83 15.36 23.83
CA GLU A 252 -40.92 14.38 24.90
C GLU A 252 -40.93 15.12 26.25
N ASN A 253 -41.61 14.53 27.24
CA ASN A 253 -41.74 14.97 28.65
C ASN A 253 -43.03 15.71 29.05
N PHE A 254 -44.09 15.74 28.24
CA PHE A 254 -45.36 16.35 28.68
C PHE A 254 -46.19 15.46 29.60
N TYR A 255 -46.12 14.13 29.45
CA TYR A 255 -46.99 13.23 30.19
C TYR A 255 -46.27 12.48 31.31
N ARG A 256 -46.94 12.35 32.47
CA ARG A 256 -46.40 11.65 33.66
C ARG A 256 -46.02 10.19 33.40
N PHE A 257 -46.63 9.54 32.40
CA PHE A 257 -46.28 8.16 32.03
C PHE A 257 -44.95 8.09 31.28
N GLN A 258 -44.62 9.07 30.42
CA GLN A 258 -43.32 9.18 29.72
C GLN A 258 -42.18 9.36 30.72
N MET A 259 -42.39 10.21 31.73
CA MET A 259 -41.43 10.42 32.83
C MET A 259 -41.21 9.16 33.67
N ARG A 260 -42.21 8.27 33.75
CA ARG A 260 -42.12 7.00 34.49
C ARG A 260 -41.38 5.94 33.69
N GLU A 261 -41.63 5.86 32.39
CA GLU A 261 -40.87 4.99 31.48
C GLU A 261 -39.40 5.40 31.41
N LYS A 262 -39.12 6.70 31.25
CA LYS A 262 -37.75 7.21 31.20
C LYS A 262 -36.95 6.88 32.47
N ARG A 263 -37.54 7.04 33.66
CA ARG A 263 -36.90 6.63 34.92
C ARG A 263 -36.65 5.13 35.01
N LYS A 264 -37.54 4.31 34.45
CA LYS A 264 -37.38 2.85 34.41
C LYS A 264 -36.26 2.44 33.46
N GLU A 265 -36.14 3.13 32.34
CA GLU A 265 -35.07 2.93 31.36
C GLU A 265 -33.71 3.38 31.91
N GLU A 266 -33.63 4.57 32.52
CA GLU A 266 -32.45 5.06 33.23
C GLU A 266 -32.02 4.08 34.34
N HIS A 267 -32.97 3.53 35.11
CA HIS A 267 -32.68 2.52 36.12
C HIS A 267 -32.12 1.22 35.51
N ASN A 268 -32.69 0.74 34.40
CA ASN A 268 -32.18 -0.44 33.71
C ASN A 268 -30.79 -0.20 33.09
N GLU A 269 -30.52 0.98 32.54
CA GLU A 269 -29.19 1.34 32.06
C GLU A 269 -28.16 1.38 33.18
N MET A 270 -28.53 1.90 34.35
CA MET A 270 -27.65 1.89 35.52
C MET A 270 -27.32 0.47 35.98
N LEU A 271 -28.30 -0.44 36.00
CA LEU A 271 -28.06 -1.85 36.29
C LEU A 271 -27.12 -2.50 35.27
N LYS A 272 -27.32 -2.24 33.98
CA LYS A 272 -26.47 -2.77 32.91
C LYS A 272 -25.03 -2.27 33.01
N LYS A 273 -24.84 -0.97 33.24
CA LYS A 273 -23.51 -0.37 33.47
C LYS A 273 -22.83 -0.95 34.71
N PHE A 274 -23.59 -1.20 35.78
CA PHE A 274 -23.06 -1.81 36.99
C PHE A 274 -22.61 -3.27 36.76
N GLU A 275 -23.37 -4.05 36.00
CA GLU A 275 -22.99 -5.41 35.62
C GLU A 275 -21.73 -5.44 34.74
N ASP A 276 -21.64 -4.52 33.76
CA ASP A 276 -20.46 -4.39 32.91
C ASP A 276 -19.22 -3.93 33.71
N ASP A 277 -19.37 -3.00 34.65
CA ASP A 277 -18.28 -2.57 35.55
C ASP A 277 -17.84 -3.71 36.47
N LYS A 278 -18.78 -4.49 37.00
CA LYS A 278 -18.47 -5.67 37.82
C LYS A 278 -17.72 -6.73 37.00
N ARG A 279 -18.09 -6.95 35.74
CA ARG A 279 -17.36 -7.82 34.81
C ARG A 279 -15.94 -7.31 34.57
N LYS A 280 -15.79 -6.02 34.28
CA LYS A 280 -14.50 -5.36 34.05
C LYS A 280 -13.57 -5.43 35.28
N VAL A 281 -14.11 -5.24 36.48
CA VAL A 281 -13.36 -5.37 37.74
C VAL A 281 -12.90 -6.80 37.98
N ASN A 282 -13.72 -7.81 37.66
CA ASN A 282 -13.32 -9.22 37.77
C ASN A 282 -12.24 -9.59 36.74
N GLU A 283 -12.35 -9.11 35.50
CA GLU A 283 -11.28 -9.25 34.50
C GLU A 283 -9.98 -8.58 34.98
N MET A 284 -10.05 -7.37 35.55
CA MET A 284 -8.88 -6.70 36.13
C MET A 284 -8.28 -7.45 37.33
N ARG A 285 -9.10 -8.16 38.13
CA ARG A 285 -8.63 -9.01 39.24
C ARG A 285 -7.95 -10.29 38.75
N GLN A 286 -8.40 -10.85 37.63
CA GLN A 286 -7.78 -12.03 37.01
C GLN A 286 -6.47 -11.70 36.29
N ARG A 287 -6.29 -10.46 35.82
CA ARG A 287 -5.07 -9.92 35.19
C ARG A 287 -3.96 -9.53 36.20
N ARG A 288 -3.80 -10.26 37.31
CA ARG A 288 -2.71 -10.07 38.29
C ARG A 288 -1.56 -11.05 38.03
N GLY A 289 -0.31 -10.62 38.25
CA GLY A 289 0.87 -11.47 38.11
C GLY A 289 0.86 -12.63 39.11
N LYS A 290 1.32 -13.80 38.69
CA LYS A 290 1.37 -15.02 39.52
C LYS A 290 2.79 -15.58 39.48
N LEU A 291 3.23 -16.19 40.57
CA LEU A 291 4.52 -16.87 40.69
C LEU A 291 4.26 -18.23 41.34
N GLN A 292 4.83 -19.31 40.83
CA GLN A 292 4.73 -20.65 41.43
C GLN A 292 6.07 -21.34 41.39
N ILE A 293 6.47 -21.94 42.51
CA ILE A 293 7.62 -22.82 42.57
C ILE A 293 7.13 -24.21 42.20
N LYS A 294 7.74 -24.84 41.20
CA LYS A 294 7.42 -26.20 40.76
C LYS A 294 8.32 -27.25 41.38
N GLN A 295 9.58 -26.90 41.62
CA GLN A 295 10.59 -27.80 42.18
C GLN A 295 11.61 -26.98 42.96
N GLY A 296 12.12 -27.51 44.08
CA GLY A 296 13.07 -26.82 44.96
C GLY A 296 12.43 -25.83 45.94
N ARG A 297 13.29 -25.04 46.58
CA ARG A 297 12.95 -24.01 47.58
C ARG A 297 13.49 -22.66 47.15
N ALA A 298 12.62 -21.64 47.10
CA ALA A 298 13.01 -20.27 46.79
C ALA A 298 12.65 -19.31 47.90
N LEU A 299 13.55 -18.39 48.16
CA LEU A 299 13.32 -17.24 49.01
C LEU A 299 12.75 -16.12 48.13
N VAL A 300 11.48 -15.82 48.31
CA VAL A 300 10.75 -14.81 47.53
C VAL A 300 10.54 -13.57 48.39
N ARG A 301 11.06 -12.44 47.93
CA ARG A 301 10.78 -11.11 48.46
C ARG A 301 9.57 -10.53 47.73
N LEU A 302 8.55 -10.12 48.47
CA LEU A 302 7.33 -9.47 47.97
C LEU A 302 7.06 -8.23 48.82
N GLY A 303 7.39 -7.05 48.28
CA GLY A 303 7.39 -5.81 49.08
C GLY A 303 8.37 -5.90 50.26
N PRO A 304 7.98 -5.49 51.49
CA PRO A 304 8.90 -5.50 52.64
C PRO A 304 9.15 -6.90 53.23
N GLY A 305 8.42 -7.92 52.80
CA GLY A 305 8.48 -9.27 53.35
C GLY A 305 9.35 -10.20 52.52
N ILE A 306 10.24 -10.94 53.19
CA ILE A 306 10.99 -12.05 52.61
C ILE A 306 10.44 -13.35 53.21
N LYS A 307 10.05 -14.29 52.37
CA LYS A 307 9.55 -15.59 52.83
C LYS A 307 10.06 -16.72 51.95
N GLU A 308 10.34 -17.86 52.58
CA GLU A 308 10.67 -19.11 51.89
C GLU A 308 9.40 -19.78 51.40
N TYR A 309 9.42 -20.20 50.14
CA TYR A 309 8.35 -20.93 49.48
C TYR A 309 8.91 -22.20 48.83
N SER A 310 8.08 -23.24 48.78
CA SER A 310 8.36 -24.56 48.21
C SER A 310 7.31 -24.91 47.16
N ALA A 311 7.47 -26.06 46.49
CA ALA A 311 6.48 -26.57 45.53
C ALA A 311 5.10 -26.84 46.14
N GLN A 312 5.00 -26.98 47.47
CA GLN A 312 3.74 -27.27 48.17
C GLN A 312 2.93 -26.00 48.48
N ASP A 313 3.55 -24.82 48.44
CA ASP A 313 2.91 -23.56 48.83
C ASP A 313 2.00 -22.96 47.74
N GLY A 314 1.96 -23.59 46.55
CA GLY A 314 1.05 -23.24 45.47
C GLY A 314 1.37 -21.90 44.79
N ILE A 315 0.33 -21.21 44.31
CA ILE A 315 0.48 -19.99 43.51
C ILE A 315 0.56 -18.76 44.41
N ILE A 316 1.68 -18.05 44.32
CA ILE A 316 1.95 -16.78 44.98
C ILE A 316 1.40 -15.65 44.09
N GLN A 317 0.43 -14.88 44.60
CA GLN A 317 -0.11 -13.72 43.88
C GLN A 317 0.78 -12.51 44.08
N VAL A 318 1.28 -11.94 42.98
CA VAL A 318 2.08 -10.72 42.99
C VAL A 318 1.14 -9.52 42.78
N PRO A 319 1.01 -8.62 43.78
CA PRO A 319 0.23 -7.39 43.59
C PRO A 319 0.80 -6.55 42.45
N ARG A 320 -0.08 -5.83 41.74
CA ARG A 320 0.35 -4.96 40.62
C ARG A 320 1.28 -3.87 41.15
N TYR A 321 2.42 -3.67 40.48
CA TYR A 321 3.49 -2.75 40.88
C TYR A 321 4.23 -3.11 42.17
N ALA A 322 4.03 -4.32 42.72
CA ALA A 322 4.90 -4.82 43.79
C ALA A 322 6.22 -5.30 43.19
N VAL A 323 7.33 -4.72 43.66
CA VAL A 323 8.66 -5.26 43.41
C VAL A 323 8.72 -6.64 44.06
N HIS A 324 9.14 -7.62 43.27
CA HIS A 324 9.32 -8.99 43.74
C HIS A 324 10.61 -9.55 43.18
N GLU A 325 11.34 -10.24 44.04
CA GLU A 325 12.62 -10.89 43.74
C GLU A 325 12.54 -12.31 44.28
N TRP A 326 13.16 -13.27 43.60
CA TRP A 326 13.30 -14.62 44.14
C TRP A 326 14.71 -15.12 43.94
N GLN A 327 15.21 -15.87 44.91
CA GLN A 327 16.54 -16.47 44.87
C GLN A 327 16.52 -17.87 45.48
N ARG A 328 17.50 -18.69 45.13
CA ARG A 328 17.70 -19.99 45.77
C ARG A 328 18.07 -19.77 47.24
N VAL A 329 17.52 -20.60 48.13
CA VAL A 329 17.93 -20.60 49.54
C VAL A 329 19.41 -21.00 49.64
N PRO A 330 20.29 -20.17 50.22
CA PRO A 330 21.70 -20.53 50.37
C PRO A 330 21.84 -21.71 51.34
N HIS A 331 22.59 -22.76 50.93
CA HIS A 331 22.86 -24.00 51.68
C HIS A 331 21.74 -25.05 51.74
N SER A 332 20.88 -25.16 50.71
CA SER A 332 20.08 -26.37 50.54
C SER A 332 21.00 -27.55 50.16
N GLU A 333 21.18 -28.52 51.06
CA GLU A 333 21.97 -29.75 50.83
C GLU A 333 21.38 -30.65 49.73
N ASP A 334 20.16 -30.36 49.31
CA ASP A 334 19.49 -31.03 48.20
C ASP A 334 19.98 -30.39 46.88
N GLY A 335 20.82 -31.11 46.13
CA GLY A 335 21.27 -30.75 44.79
C GLY A 335 20.16 -30.73 43.73
N GLU A 336 18.93 -30.39 44.11
CA GLU A 336 17.77 -30.32 43.23
C GLU A 336 17.71 -28.99 42.47
N ASP A 337 17.30 -29.06 41.21
CA ASP A 337 17.09 -27.89 40.36
C ASP A 337 15.88 -27.07 40.86
N LEU A 338 16.09 -25.76 41.04
CA LEU A 338 15.02 -24.83 41.38
C LEU A 338 14.27 -24.46 40.10
N VAL A 339 13.02 -24.91 39.98
CA VAL A 339 12.15 -24.59 38.84
C VAL A 339 11.05 -23.65 39.30
N VAL A 340 11.06 -22.43 38.78
CA VAL A 340 10.07 -21.38 39.08
C VAL A 340 9.30 -21.04 37.81
N GLN A 341 7.98 -21.01 37.91
CA GLN A 341 7.08 -20.55 36.85
C GLN A 341 6.50 -19.19 37.23
N GLU A 342 6.82 -18.16 36.45
CA GLU A 342 6.28 -16.80 36.59
C GLU A 342 5.29 -16.51 35.46
N TRP A 343 4.13 -15.95 35.78
CA TRP A 343 3.14 -15.46 34.81
C TRP A 343 3.15 -13.94 34.81
N THR A 344 3.37 -13.36 33.64
CA THR A 344 3.58 -11.92 33.45
C THR A 344 2.60 -11.38 32.42
N ILE A 345 2.14 -10.14 32.60
CA ILE A 345 1.13 -9.50 31.76
C ILE A 345 1.73 -8.19 31.21
N PRO A 346 1.57 -7.89 29.91
CA PRO A 346 0.66 -8.53 28.95
C PRO A 346 1.20 -9.84 28.33
N GLU A 347 0.31 -10.62 27.71
CA GLU A 347 0.62 -11.80 26.85
C GLU A 347 1.44 -11.44 25.60
N ASP A 348 1.97 -10.22 25.49
CA ASP A 348 2.65 -9.66 24.31
C ASP A 348 4.03 -10.30 24.03
N GLY A 349 4.44 -11.34 24.75
CA GLY A 349 5.71 -12.04 24.53
C GLY A 349 6.96 -11.22 24.89
N ASP A 350 6.81 -9.97 25.35
CA ASP A 350 7.90 -9.01 25.58
C ASP A 350 8.98 -9.53 26.54
N LYS A 351 8.59 -10.21 27.64
CA LYS A 351 9.57 -10.82 28.55
C LYS A 351 10.29 -12.00 27.89
N GLU A 352 9.58 -12.81 27.11
CA GLU A 352 10.19 -13.94 26.39
C GLU A 352 11.19 -13.43 25.35
N ALA A 353 10.83 -12.38 24.59
CA ALA A 353 11.71 -11.72 23.64
C ALA A 353 12.93 -11.10 24.34
N PHE A 354 12.74 -10.45 25.49
CA PHE A 354 13.84 -9.95 26.32
C PHE A 354 14.81 -11.07 26.73
N PHE A 355 14.30 -12.20 27.25
CA PHE A 355 15.17 -13.32 27.67
C PHE A 355 15.82 -14.04 26.49
N ARG A 356 15.13 -14.15 25.34
CA ARG A 356 15.73 -14.65 24.09
C ARG A 356 16.87 -13.75 23.61
N MET A 357 16.66 -12.43 23.65
CA MET A 357 17.69 -11.44 23.30
C MET A 357 18.89 -11.55 24.24
N LEU A 358 18.64 -11.55 25.55
CA LEU A 358 19.67 -11.61 26.58
C LEU A 358 20.48 -12.91 26.47
N ASN A 359 19.81 -14.05 26.36
CA ASN A 359 20.48 -15.35 26.28
C ASN A 359 21.22 -15.53 24.96
N SER A 360 20.65 -15.08 23.84
CA SER A 360 21.34 -15.14 22.54
C SER A 360 22.62 -14.31 22.58
N PHE A 361 22.57 -13.10 23.15
CA PHE A 361 23.76 -12.27 23.32
C PHE A 361 24.81 -12.90 24.25
N LEU A 362 24.39 -13.44 25.40
CA LEU A 362 25.32 -14.04 26.38
C LEU A 362 25.95 -15.35 25.90
N THR A 363 25.31 -16.07 24.97
CA THR A 363 25.78 -17.36 24.44
C THR A 363 26.42 -17.26 23.05
N GLU A 364 26.40 -16.08 22.43
CA GLU A 364 27.02 -15.82 21.13
C GLU A 364 28.55 -16.03 21.20
N GLN A 365 29.09 -16.87 20.32
CA GLN A 365 30.52 -17.22 20.34
C GLN A 365 31.42 -16.05 19.89
N GLU A 366 30.87 -15.10 19.12
CA GLU A 366 31.60 -13.94 18.59
C GLU A 366 30.80 -12.63 18.76
N PRO A 367 30.68 -12.09 19.98
CA PRO A 367 29.87 -10.89 20.27
C PRO A 367 30.38 -9.63 19.53
N GLN A 368 31.64 -9.64 19.08
CA GLN A 368 32.26 -8.54 18.32
C GLN A 368 31.61 -8.28 16.96
N LYS A 369 30.83 -9.23 16.42
CA LYS A 369 30.10 -9.07 15.16
C LYS A 369 28.84 -8.21 15.30
N LEU A 370 28.31 -8.04 16.52
CA LEU A 370 27.04 -7.37 16.78
C LEU A 370 27.13 -5.85 16.94
N TYR A 371 28.36 -5.30 17.01
CA TYR A 371 28.61 -3.87 17.16
C TYR A 371 29.77 -3.40 16.27
N HIS A 372 29.69 -2.18 15.72
CA HIS A 372 30.73 -1.62 14.86
C HIS A 372 31.39 -0.41 15.50
N VAL A 373 32.56 -0.63 16.12
CA VAL A 373 33.35 0.47 16.71
C VAL A 373 34.07 1.25 15.61
N PRO A 374 33.83 2.58 15.45
CA PRO A 374 34.58 3.40 14.50
C PRO A 374 36.08 3.32 14.78
N LYS A 375 36.91 3.25 13.72
CA LYS A 375 38.39 3.09 13.84
C LYS A 375 39.03 4.15 14.74
N VAL A 376 38.50 5.37 14.75
CA VAL A 376 38.95 6.50 15.58
C VAL A 376 38.71 6.25 17.07
N VAL A 377 37.57 5.65 17.43
CA VAL A 377 37.22 5.30 18.82
C VAL A 377 38.03 4.10 19.29
N ARG A 378 38.21 3.10 18.43
CA ARG A 378 39.07 1.93 18.70
C ARG A 378 40.52 2.32 18.96
N TRP A 379 41.02 3.34 18.25
CA TRP A 379 42.36 3.90 18.45
C TRP A 379 42.50 4.68 19.77
N MET A 380 41.47 5.45 20.16
CA MET A 380 41.49 6.25 21.39
C MET A 380 41.38 5.44 22.69
N VAL A 381 40.68 4.29 22.68
CA VAL A 381 40.24 3.66 23.95
C VAL A 381 40.58 2.16 24.06
N GLY A 382 41.27 1.57 23.07
CA GLY A 382 41.92 0.24 23.18
C GLY A 382 41.05 -0.91 23.76
N ARG A 383 41.70 -1.90 24.42
CA ARG A 383 41.08 -3.08 25.06
C ARG A 383 40.06 -2.74 26.18
N TRP A 384 40.01 -1.49 26.65
CA TRP A 384 39.05 -1.06 27.67
C TRP A 384 37.62 -1.05 27.11
N VAL A 385 37.41 -0.56 25.89
CA VAL A 385 36.07 -0.54 25.27
C VAL A 385 35.53 -1.96 25.10
N GLU A 386 36.37 -2.94 24.78
CA GLU A 386 35.92 -4.34 24.63
C GLU A 386 35.29 -4.90 25.92
N GLN A 387 35.77 -4.49 27.11
CA GLN A 387 35.19 -4.92 28.38
C GLN A 387 33.88 -4.19 28.70
N TRP A 388 33.78 -2.90 28.36
CA TRP A 388 32.59 -2.09 28.64
C TRP A 388 31.48 -2.25 27.60
N VAL A 389 31.80 -2.65 26.37
CA VAL A 389 30.80 -2.83 25.30
C VAL A 389 29.75 -3.87 25.70
N VAL A 390 30.14 -4.97 26.35
CA VAL A 390 29.19 -5.98 26.84
C VAL A 390 28.22 -5.37 27.86
N MET A 391 28.72 -4.54 28.78
CA MET A 391 27.87 -3.84 29.76
C MET A 391 26.95 -2.82 29.08
N LEU A 392 27.46 -2.02 28.14
CA LEU A 392 26.66 -1.05 27.39
C LEU A 392 25.56 -1.74 26.56
N GLN A 393 25.88 -2.89 26.00
CA GLN A 393 24.96 -3.74 25.25
C GLN A 393 23.85 -4.29 26.13
N LEU A 394 24.18 -4.78 27.33
CA LEU A 394 23.20 -5.21 28.32
C LEU A 394 22.28 -4.06 28.75
N PHE A 395 22.85 -2.88 29.02
CA PHE A 395 22.07 -1.70 29.40
C PHE A 395 21.16 -1.20 28.29
N ALA A 396 21.60 -1.27 27.02
CA ALA A 396 20.76 -0.96 25.87
C ALA A 396 19.58 -1.96 25.73
N ILE A 397 19.81 -3.26 25.96
CA ILE A 397 18.74 -4.28 25.94
C ILE A 397 17.75 -4.03 27.08
N PHE A 398 18.22 -3.79 28.31
CA PHE A 398 17.39 -3.47 29.47
C PHE A 398 16.50 -2.23 29.22
N GLN A 399 17.06 -1.18 28.61
CA GLN A 399 16.31 0.03 28.28
C GLN A 399 15.29 -0.18 27.15
N ALA A 400 15.63 -0.97 26.12
CA ALA A 400 14.75 -1.20 24.97
C ALA A 400 13.52 -2.06 25.32
N TRP A 401 13.66 -2.98 26.28
CA TRP A 401 12.64 -3.97 26.63
C TRP A 401 11.95 -3.71 27.98
N ASP A 402 12.11 -2.50 28.55
CA ASP A 402 11.41 -2.07 29.77
C ASP A 402 11.69 -3.00 30.98
N ASN A 403 12.94 -3.50 31.07
CA ASN A 403 13.39 -4.37 32.16
C ASN A 403 14.59 -3.74 32.86
N TYR A 404 14.34 -3.06 33.97
CA TYR A 404 15.32 -2.19 34.60
C TYR A 404 16.02 -2.84 35.80
N PRO A 405 17.36 -3.00 35.78
CA PRO A 405 18.10 -3.44 36.97
C PRO A 405 18.04 -2.39 38.08
N VAL A 406 17.90 -2.84 39.33
CA VAL A 406 17.88 -1.97 40.50
C VAL A 406 19.32 -1.70 40.95
N PHE A 407 19.80 -0.47 40.82
CA PHE A 407 21.18 -0.08 41.18
C PHE A 407 21.34 0.44 42.62
N LEU A 408 20.28 1.00 43.19
CA LEU A 408 20.22 1.51 44.57
C LEU A 408 19.14 0.72 45.30
N GLY A 409 19.41 0.31 46.54
CA GLY A 409 18.51 -0.54 47.32
C GLY A 409 17.05 -0.05 47.35
N ASP A 410 16.14 -1.01 47.56
CA ASP A 410 14.68 -0.90 47.34
C ASP A 410 13.97 0.21 48.15
N ASP A 411 14.60 0.80 49.17
CA ASP A 411 14.00 1.87 49.99
C ASP A 411 14.11 3.28 49.35
N SER A 412 14.77 3.41 48.20
CA SER A 412 15.03 4.71 47.55
C SER A 412 13.88 5.24 46.67
N GLY A 413 12.83 4.44 46.45
CA GLY A 413 11.61 4.86 45.77
C GLY A 413 11.85 5.56 44.41
N TRP A 414 11.33 6.78 44.27
CA TRP A 414 11.46 7.57 43.03
C TRP A 414 12.91 7.96 42.70
N ILE A 415 13.80 8.02 43.70
CA ILE A 415 15.22 8.35 43.52
C ILE A 415 15.93 7.18 42.84
N GLY A 416 15.70 5.95 43.32
CA GLY A 416 16.23 4.74 42.68
C GLY A 416 15.74 4.58 41.24
N TRP A 417 14.45 4.89 41.00
CA TRP A 417 13.88 4.92 39.65
C TRP A 417 14.60 5.93 38.75
N LEU A 418 14.75 7.18 39.20
CA LEU A 418 15.40 8.24 38.43
C LEU A 418 16.87 7.92 38.14
N THR A 419 17.61 7.44 39.13
CA THR A 419 19.02 7.04 38.96
C THR A 419 19.14 5.92 37.93
N THR A 420 18.28 4.90 38.01
CA THR A 420 18.29 3.78 37.07
C THR A 420 18.03 4.22 35.64
N HIS A 421 17.01 5.07 35.42
CA HIS A 421 16.67 5.56 34.08
C HIS A 421 17.74 6.50 33.52
N LEU A 422 18.36 7.32 34.38
CA LEU A 422 19.43 8.23 33.98
C LEU A 422 20.71 7.46 33.61
N VAL A 423 21.10 6.47 34.42
CA VAL A 423 22.27 5.63 34.15
C VAL A 423 22.08 4.83 32.86
N LEU A 424 20.94 4.18 32.69
CA LEU A 424 20.64 3.41 31.48
C LEU A 424 20.54 4.30 30.25
N GLY A 425 19.86 5.45 30.36
CA GLY A 425 19.73 6.41 29.27
C GLY A 425 21.07 6.93 28.76
N ILE A 426 21.97 7.31 29.68
CA ILE A 426 23.32 7.76 29.33
C ILE A 426 24.12 6.61 28.71
N ALA A 427 24.06 5.41 29.28
CA ALA A 427 24.78 4.24 28.77
C ALA A 427 24.29 3.80 27.39
N SER A 428 22.98 3.78 27.14
CA SER A 428 22.42 3.44 25.83
C SER A 428 22.74 4.50 24.78
N MET A 429 22.78 5.78 25.15
CA MET A 429 23.20 6.85 24.23
C MET A 429 24.69 6.72 23.86
N ALA A 430 25.55 6.40 24.84
CA ALA A 430 26.96 6.10 24.59
C ALA A 430 27.13 4.84 23.73
N GLY A 431 26.31 3.80 23.95
CA GLY A 431 26.28 2.59 23.14
C GLY A 431 25.90 2.85 21.69
N LEU A 432 24.87 3.66 21.43
CA LEU A 432 24.45 4.04 20.08
C LEU A 432 25.57 4.72 19.28
N LEU A 433 26.39 5.56 19.92
CA LEU A 433 27.55 6.20 19.29
C LEU A 433 28.65 5.19 18.86
N ILE A 434 28.67 4.02 19.49
CA ILE A 434 29.60 2.92 19.24
C ILE A 434 28.94 1.80 18.38
N GLY A 435 27.69 2.02 17.95
CA GLY A 435 26.95 1.10 17.08
C GLY A 435 26.28 -0.07 17.81
N VAL A 436 26.17 -0.02 19.13
CA VAL A 436 25.39 -0.97 19.96
C VAL A 436 23.90 -0.67 19.81
N ARG A 437 23.07 -1.71 19.69
CA ARG A 437 21.60 -1.59 19.57
C ARG A 437 20.90 -2.39 20.66
N GLY A 438 19.78 -1.90 21.17
CA GLY A 438 18.99 -2.61 22.19
C GLY A 438 17.99 -3.63 21.62
N ASP A 439 17.79 -3.62 20.29
CA ASP A 439 16.91 -4.57 19.59
C ASP A 439 17.59 -5.09 18.31
N TYR A 440 17.50 -6.40 18.13
CA TYR A 440 18.06 -7.18 17.02
C TYR A 440 16.96 -8.08 16.48
N PRO A 441 16.35 -7.73 15.34
CA PRO A 441 15.27 -8.50 14.73
C PRO A 441 15.63 -9.97 14.46
N GLU A 442 16.92 -10.27 14.34
CA GLU A 442 17.47 -11.62 14.16
C GLU A 442 17.16 -12.56 15.34
N TYR A 443 17.04 -12.02 16.55
CA TYR A 443 16.80 -12.80 17.77
C TYR A 443 15.34 -12.80 18.24
N THR A 444 14.54 -11.81 17.84
CA THR A 444 13.15 -11.61 18.32
C THR A 444 12.07 -11.77 17.25
N GLY A 445 12.43 -11.87 15.96
CA GLY A 445 11.48 -12.15 14.88
C GLY A 445 10.37 -11.10 14.70
N GLU A 446 9.16 -11.52 14.31
CA GLU A 446 8.02 -10.63 13.98
C GLU A 446 7.52 -9.75 15.14
N GLN A 447 7.91 -10.03 16.39
CA GLN A 447 7.48 -9.26 17.57
C GLN A 447 8.06 -7.84 17.59
N SER A 448 9.28 -7.62 17.07
CA SER A 448 9.91 -6.30 16.92
C SER A 448 9.08 -5.34 16.04
N LYS A 449 8.49 -5.85 14.95
CA LYS A 449 7.66 -5.09 13.99
C LYS A 449 6.34 -4.58 14.60
N SER A 450 5.83 -5.25 15.63
CA SER A 450 4.59 -4.83 16.30
C SER A 450 4.81 -3.60 17.19
N LYS A 451 6.00 -3.46 17.78
CA LYS A 451 6.38 -2.38 18.69
C LYS A 451 6.76 -1.09 17.96
N GLU A 452 7.33 -1.18 16.74
CA GLU A 452 7.53 -0.01 15.87
C GLU A 452 6.19 0.60 15.41
N LYS A 453 5.17 -0.23 15.17
CA LYS A 453 3.83 0.24 14.79
C LYS A 453 3.09 0.92 15.94
N SER A 454 3.27 0.48 17.18
CA SER A 454 2.59 1.07 18.35
C SER A 454 3.20 2.39 18.82
N LYS A 455 4.50 2.65 18.57
CA LYS A 455 5.14 3.94 18.85
C LYS A 455 4.87 5.01 17.79
N SER A 456 4.36 4.61 16.62
CA SER A 456 4.04 5.49 15.48
C SER A 456 2.57 5.95 15.45
N SER A 457 1.71 5.42 16.33
CA SER A 457 0.35 5.90 16.59
C SER A 457 0.30 6.62 17.93
#